data_AF-A0A2S7BYY0-F1
#
_entry.id   AF-A0A2S7BYY0-F1
#
_cell.length_a   1.000
_cell.length_b   1.000
_cell.length_c   1.000
_cell.angle_alpha   90.00
_cell.angle_beta   90.00
_cell.angle_gamma   90.00
#
_symmetry.space_group_name_H-M   'P 1'
#
loop_
_entity.id
_entity.type
_entity.pdbx_description
1 polymer ?
#
loop_
_entity_poly.entity_id
_entity_poly.type
_entity_poly.pdbx_seq_one_letter_code
_entity_poly.pdbx_strand_id
1 'polypeptide(L)'
;MRKTLDWAALPPTAKLCLEVALIHGGLVKTEHGYIGRTAAPETAQRFGALAVSTLMREGLATSDSVDKRLVVLTESATALPPLQHANREVGS
;
A
#
# COMPACT_ATOMS: atom_id res chain seq x y z
N MET A 1 10.44 18.26 11.95
CA MET A 1 9.48 17.41 12.68
C MET A 1 9.42 16.05 12.00
N ARG A 2 9.99 15.00 12.61
CA ARG A 2 9.78 13.61 12.16
C ARG A 2 8.44 13.17 12.75
N LYS A 3 7.40 13.04 11.92
CA LYS A 3 6.18 12.35 12.34
C LYS A 3 6.56 10.89 12.55
N THR A 4 6.56 10.43 13.79
CA THR A 4 6.60 9.01 14.11
C THR A 4 5.31 8.43 13.54
N LEU A 5 5.42 7.71 12.43
CA LEU A 5 4.27 7.09 11.80
C LEU A 5 3.72 6.01 12.73
N ASP A 6 2.49 6.18 13.19
CA ASP A 6 1.83 5.20 14.06
C ASP A 6 1.23 4.08 13.20
N TRP A 7 2.04 3.04 13.00
CA TRP A 7 1.64 1.82 12.29
C TRP A 7 0.41 1.16 12.89
N ALA A 8 0.24 1.22 14.21
CA ALA A 8 -0.87 0.58 14.88
C ALA A 8 -2.20 1.25 14.51
N ALA A 9 -2.21 2.58 14.34
CA ALA A 9 -3.37 3.37 13.95
C ALA A 9 -3.78 3.21 12.48
N LEU A 10 -2.94 2.63 11.62
CA LEU A 10 -3.34 2.37 10.24
C LEU A 10 -4.46 1.33 10.19
N PRO A 11 -5.55 1.60 9.44
CA PRO A 11 -6.62 0.63 9.28
C PRO A 11 -6.11 -0.65 8.59
N PRO A 12 -6.67 -1.82 8.91
CA PRO A 12 -6.20 -3.10 8.38
C PRO A 12 -6.19 -3.16 6.85
N THR A 13 -7.17 -2.51 6.21
CA THR A 13 -7.23 -2.39 4.75
C THR A 13 -6.12 -1.53 4.15
N ALA A 14 -5.65 -0.49 4.84
CA ALA A 14 -4.50 0.31 4.39
C ALA A 14 -3.18 -0.45 4.55
N LYS A 15 -3.05 -1.27 5.59
CA LYS A 15 -1.89 -2.15 5.79
C LYS A 15 -1.77 -3.17 4.65
N LEU A 16 -2.86 -3.86 4.30
CA LEU A 16 -2.89 -4.76 3.15
C LEU A 16 -2.62 -4.03 1.82
N CYS A 17 -3.20 -2.85 1.64
CA CYS A 17 -2.97 -2.02 0.45
C CYS A 17 -1.49 -1.69 0.28
N LEU A 18 -0.82 -1.33 1.37
CA LEU A 18 0.60 -1.05 1.38
C LEU A 18 1.44 -2.29 1.10
N GLU A 19 1.09 -3.44 1.69
CA GLU A 19 1.80 -4.69 1.45
C GLU A 19 1.76 -5.09 -0.03
N VAL A 20 0.58 -5.04 -0.64
CA VAL A 20 0.43 -5.27 -2.09
C VAL A 20 1.21 -4.22 -2.88
N ALA A 21 1.18 -2.95 -2.47
CA ALA A 21 1.99 -1.92 -3.13
C ALA A 21 3.50 -2.20 -3.03
N LEU A 22 3.99 -2.72 -1.90
CA LEU A 22 5.40 -3.08 -1.72
C LEU A 22 5.79 -4.24 -2.62
N ILE A 23 4.95 -5.28 -2.68
CA ILE A 23 5.15 -6.46 -3.53
C ILE A 23 5.15 -6.08 -5.02
N HIS A 24 4.23 -5.20 -5.43
CA HIS A 24 4.02 -4.85 -6.84
C HIS A 24 4.71 -3.56 -7.29
N GLY A 25 5.53 -2.92 -6.45
CA GLY A 25 6.26 -1.70 -6.78
C GLY A 25 5.35 -0.47 -6.97
N GLY A 26 4.22 -0.43 -6.27
CA GLY A 26 3.24 0.64 -6.27
C GLY A 26 1.83 0.15 -6.58
N LEU A 27 0.91 1.11 -6.73
CA LEU A 27 -0.47 0.85 -7.11
C LEU A 27 -0.81 1.61 -8.40
N VAL A 28 -1.83 1.13 -9.10
CA VAL A 28 -2.41 1.79 -10.26
C VAL A 28 -3.91 1.95 -10.07
N LYS A 29 -4.41 3.14 -10.39
CA LYS A 29 -5.82 3.47 -10.39
C LYS A 29 -6.49 2.89 -11.63
N THR A 30 -7.54 2.13 -11.39
CA THR A 30 -8.45 1.53 -12.38
C THR A 30 -9.85 2.09 -12.20
N GLU A 31 -10.78 1.68 -13.06
CA GLU A 31 -12.19 2.06 -12.96
C GLU A 31 -12.83 1.59 -11.64
N HIS A 32 -12.40 0.43 -11.12
CA HIS A 32 -12.99 -0.22 -9.94
C HIS A 32 -12.21 0.03 -8.64
N GLY A 33 -11.18 0.88 -8.65
CA GLY A 33 -10.34 1.14 -7.49
C GLY A 33 -8.85 1.05 -7.81
N TYR A 34 -8.04 0.69 -6.82
CA TYR A 34 -6.59 0.61 -6.95
C TYR A 34 -6.12 -0.83 -6.86
N ILE A 35 -5.20 -1.22 -7.72
CA ILE A 35 -4.58 -2.56 -7.73
C ILE A 35 -3.06 -2.42 -7.72
N GLY A 36 -2.34 -3.49 -7.39
CA GLY A 36 -0.88 -3.54 -7.52
C GLY A 36 -0.43 -3.20 -8.94
N ARG A 37 0.61 -2.37 -9.08
CA ARG A 37 1.09 -1.89 -10.39
C ARG A 37 1.41 -3.03 -11.36
N THR A 38 2.02 -4.11 -10.87
CA THR A 38 2.35 -5.31 -11.66
C THR A 38 1.34 -6.45 -11.46
N ALA A 39 0.23 -6.22 -10.76
CA ALA A 39 -0.77 -7.25 -10.51
C ALA A 39 -1.69 -7.43 -11.73
N ALA A 40 -2.07 -8.68 -12.02
CA ALA A 40 -3.00 -8.97 -13.09
C ALA A 40 -4.40 -8.43 -12.73
N PRO A 41 -5.03 -7.55 -13.54
CA PRO A 41 -6.24 -6.82 -13.15
C PRO A 41 -7.46 -7.70 -12.88
N GLU A 42 -7.47 -8.92 -13.42
CA GLU A 42 -8.56 -9.90 -13.28
C GLU A 42 -8.56 -10.53 -11.89
N THR A 43 -7.39 -10.85 -11.35
CA THR A 43 -7.18 -11.53 -10.06
C THR A 43 -6.66 -10.61 -8.96
N ALA A 44 -6.28 -9.38 -9.30
CA ALA A 44 -5.71 -8.44 -8.36
C ALA A 44 -6.71 -8.05 -7.28
N GLN A 45 -6.21 -7.99 -6.04
CA GLN A 45 -6.95 -7.39 -4.94
C GLN A 45 -7.20 -5.91 -5.22
N ARG A 46 -8.46 -5.52 -5.11
CA ARG A 46 -8.90 -4.14 -5.35
C ARG A 46 -9.02 -3.40 -4.03
N PHE A 47 -8.39 -2.24 -3.97
CA PHE A 47 -8.43 -1.34 -2.83
C PHE A 47 -9.25 -0.11 -3.14
N GLY A 48 -10.07 0.29 -2.16
CA GLY A 48 -10.84 1.53 -2.26
C GLY A 48 -9.95 2.77 -2.15
N ALA A 49 -10.47 3.90 -2.62
CA ALA A 49 -9.78 5.19 -2.56
C ALA A 49 -9.43 5.62 -1.12
N LEU A 50 -10.21 5.18 -0.12
CA LEU A 50 -9.95 5.47 1.29
C LEU A 50 -8.61 4.90 1.76
N ALA A 51 -8.29 3.65 1.41
CA ALA A 51 -7.04 3.02 1.81
C ALA A 51 -5.84 3.79 1.23
N VAL A 52 -5.91 4.12 -0.06
CA VAL A 52 -4.85 4.90 -0.75
C VAL A 52 -4.73 6.32 -0.19
N SER A 53 -5.86 6.98 0.09
CA SER A 53 -5.87 8.32 0.69
C SER A 53 -5.21 8.33 2.07
N THR A 54 -5.42 7.27 2.86
CA THR A 54 -4.74 7.11 4.15
C THR A 54 -3.24 6.95 3.97
N LEU A 55 -2.78 6.11 3.03
CA LEU A 55 -1.35 5.98 2.73
C LEU A 55 -0.71 7.29 2.28
N MET A 56 -1.43 8.07 1.46
CA MET A 56 -0.97 9.40 1.04
C MET A 56 -0.91 10.40 2.18
N ARG A 57 -1.94 10.41 3.05
CA ARG A 57 -1.99 11.28 4.24
C ARG A 57 -0.85 10.99 5.21
N GLU A 58 -0.52 9.72 5.37
CA GLU A 58 0.57 9.25 6.22
C GLU A 58 1.96 9.37 5.55
N GLY A 59 2.01 9.85 4.31
CA GLY A 59 3.26 10.07 3.58
C GLY A 59 3.96 8.77 3.16
N LEU A 60 3.22 7.67 3.06
CA LEU A 60 3.68 6.35 2.61
C LEU A 60 3.57 6.14 1.11
N ALA A 61 2.61 6.82 0.51
CA ALA A 61 2.37 6.76 -0.92
C ALA A 61 2.21 8.16 -1.47
N THR A 62 2.55 8.36 -2.73
CA THR A 62 2.28 9.62 -3.45
C THR A 62 1.86 9.31 -4.87
N SER A 63 1.08 10.21 -5.47
CA SER A 63 0.80 10.14 -6.90
C SER A 63 2.08 10.40 -7.69
N ASP A 64 2.27 9.64 -8.75
CA ASP A 64 3.35 9.88 -9.69
C ASP A 64 3.13 11.23 -10.40
N SER A 65 4.23 11.96 -10.65
CA SER A 65 4.19 13.29 -11.24
C SER A 65 3.92 13.27 -12.75
N VAL A 66 4.25 12.17 -13.42
CA VAL A 66 4.02 11.96 -14.85
C VAL A 66 2.65 11.32 -15.05
N ASP A 67 2.35 10.27 -14.27
CA ASP A 67 1.13 9.50 -14.39
C ASP A 67 0.26 9.58 -13.14
N LYS A 68 -0.74 10.48 -13.13
CA LYS A 68 -1.66 10.66 -11.98
C LYS A 68 -2.48 9.42 -11.60
N ARG A 69 -2.48 8.39 -12.45
CA ARG A 69 -3.10 7.09 -12.17
C ARG A 69 -2.18 6.18 -11.38
N LEU A 70 -0.87 6.41 -11.42
CA LEU A 70 0.10 5.66 -10.67
C LEU A 70 0.28 6.25 -9.28
N VAL A 71 0.34 5.36 -8.31
CA VAL A 71 0.66 5.66 -6.92
C VAL A 71 1.96 4.96 -6.61
N VAL A 72 3.00 5.74 -6.36
CA VAL A 72 4.33 5.25 -5.99
C VAL A 72 4.47 5.25 -4.48
N LEU A 73 5.26 4.32 -3.97
CA LEU A 73 5.64 4.30 -2.57
C LEU A 73 6.74 5.33 -2.31
N THR A 74 6.68 5.97 -1.15
CA THR A 74 7.73 6.89 -0.69
C THR A 74 8.85 6.11 0.00
N GLU A 75 9.98 6.76 0.25
CA GLU A 75 11.06 6.17 1.05
C GLU A 75 10.61 5.78 2.46
N SER A 76 9.63 6.49 3.01
CA SER A 76 9.03 6.17 4.31
C SER A 76 8.32 4.81 4.30
N ALA A 77 7.74 4.41 3.16
CA ALA A 77 7.11 3.10 3.01
C ALA A 77 8.13 1.98 2.79
N THR A 78 9.26 2.26 2.15
CA THR A 78 10.32 1.25 1.97
C THR A 78 11.21 1.09 3.19
N ALA A 79 11.30 2.13 4.04
CA ALA A 79 12.05 2.11 5.30
C ALA A 79 11.35 1.32 6.42
N LEU A 80 10.16 0.80 6.13
CA LEU A 80 9.40 -0.01 7.08
C LEU A 80 10.02 -1.38 7.20
N PRO A 81 10.07 -1.94 8.41
CA PRO A 81 10.44 -3.34 8.54
C PRO A 81 9.49 -4.14 7.65
N PRO A 82 10.00 -5.10 6.84
CA PRO A 82 9.13 -5.97 6.08
C PRO A 82 8.14 -6.58 7.06
N LEU A 83 6.86 -6.43 6.74
CA LEU A 83 5.77 -7.06 7.49
C LEU A 83 6.12 -8.54 7.55
N GLN A 84 6.68 -8.97 8.68
CA GLN A 84 6.83 -10.39 8.93
C GLN A 84 5.40 -10.89 8.96
N HIS A 85 5.09 -11.69 7.96
CA HIS A 85 3.87 -12.46 7.82
C HIS A 85 3.60 -13.10 9.19
N ALA A 86 2.79 -12.44 10.02
CA ALA A 86 2.28 -12.99 11.27
C ALA A 86 1.14 -13.96 10.91
N ASN A 87 1.50 -14.92 10.06
CA ASN A 87 0.78 -16.14 9.82
C ASN A 87 1.82 -17.26 9.78
N ARG A 88 2.62 -17.36 10.85
CA ARG A 88 3.14 -18.66 11.30
C ARG A 88 2.03 -19.33 12.09
N GLU A 89 0.97 -19.67 11.37
CA GLU A 89 0.23 -20.90 11.63
C GLU A 89 1.24 -22.05 11.46
N VAL A 90 1.97 -22.37 12.53
CA VAL A 90 2.52 -23.72 12.68
C VAL A 90 1.77 -24.32 13.87
N GLY A 91 0.67 -24.98 13.55
CA GLY A 91 0.16 -26.02 14.42
C GLY A 91 1.24 -27.08 14.53
N SER A 92 1.57 -27.46 15.76
CA SER A 92 2.15 -28.75 16.12
C SER A 92 1.52 -29.18 17.41
#